data_AF-A0AAQ3M219-F1
#
_entry.id   AF-A0AAQ3M219-F1
#
_cell.length_a   1.000
_cell.length_b   1.000
_cell.length_c   1.000
_cell.angle_alpha   90.00
_cell.angle_beta   90.00
_cell.angle_gamma   90.00
#
_symmetry.space_group_name_H-M   'P 1'
#
loop_
_entity.id
_entity.type
_entity.pdbx_description
1 polymer ?
#
loop_
_entity_poly.entity_id
_entity_poly.type
_entity_poly.pdbx_seq_one_letter_code
_entity_poly.pdbx_strand_id
1 'polypeptide(L)'
;MEDVTNGLKDLSVDQILVYLLKTKSAPGDSYEEHFQTLSNGRFKPIFVPVLEHRFRDEPLRALKRHAERFAFASGSEADARRKATNNPAKKYGGIIFTSQRAVDAFASIVAKLDPLKINMLFDKDMPLYVVGPATARGVRALNLPCPVVGEEAGNGDALAKFILDHSKTLSPDVTHLNNHKLPLLFLVGEQRRDIIPKTLESEDLPATDRISVQEVIVYETGEMATFEEDFMGLLRAAKTARVKEQWVIVFSPQGCGAMLNALGWLDEKSAKFSPAHRDVLMGSMEIRIATIGPTTRDFLKEEFGFEPDVCAEKPSPEGVGEGIMKFETQ
;
A
#
# COMPACT_ATOMS: atom_id res chain seq x y z
N MET A 1 16.30 -6.10 12.33
CA MET A 1 17.77 -6.04 12.53
C MET A 1 18.54 -7.28 12.05
N GLU A 2 18.34 -8.50 12.59
CA GLU A 2 19.09 -9.70 12.13
C GLU A 2 18.85 -10.06 10.65
N ASP A 3 17.64 -9.85 10.14
CA ASP A 3 17.29 -10.24 8.76
C ASP A 3 17.84 -9.27 7.68
N VAL A 4 17.94 -7.98 7.98
CA VAL A 4 18.44 -6.95 7.04
C VAL A 4 19.98 -6.94 6.99
N THR A 5 20.63 -7.13 8.14
CA THR A 5 22.11 -7.17 8.23
C THR A 5 22.73 -8.45 7.68
N ASN A 6 21.93 -9.52 7.49
CA ASN A 6 22.35 -10.71 6.76
C ASN A 6 22.76 -10.41 5.31
N GLY A 7 22.26 -9.34 4.69
CA GLY A 7 22.61 -8.94 3.32
C GLY A 7 24.09 -8.58 3.14
N LEU A 8 24.81 -8.31 4.23
CA LEU A 8 26.25 -8.02 4.21
C LEU A 8 27.13 -9.24 4.47
N LYS A 9 26.54 -10.42 4.74
CA LYS A 9 27.29 -11.68 4.80
C LYS A 9 27.79 -12.02 3.39
N ASP A 10 29.02 -12.54 3.29
CA ASP A 10 29.63 -12.98 2.03
C ASP A 10 29.90 -11.86 1.00
N LEU A 11 30.37 -10.69 1.46
CA LEU A 11 30.89 -9.66 0.53
C LEU A 11 32.20 -10.14 -0.11
N SER A 12 32.27 -10.08 -1.45
CA SER A 12 33.54 -10.24 -2.15
C SER A 12 34.39 -8.97 -2.01
N VAL A 13 35.71 -9.12 -2.18
CA VAL A 13 36.62 -7.97 -2.24
C VAL A 13 36.17 -7.03 -3.35
N ASP A 14 36.13 -5.72 -3.07
CA ASP A 14 35.74 -4.64 -3.98
C ASP A 14 34.29 -4.69 -4.52
N GLN A 15 33.39 -5.44 -3.87
CA GLN A 15 31.97 -5.43 -4.21
C GLN A 15 31.31 -4.09 -3.82
N ILE A 16 30.50 -3.54 -4.71
CA ILE A 16 29.75 -2.30 -4.50
C ILE A 16 28.37 -2.64 -3.94
N LEU A 17 28.00 -2.03 -2.82
CA LEU A 17 26.65 -2.19 -2.28
C LEU A 17 25.66 -1.29 -3.00
N VAL A 18 24.48 -1.81 -3.29
CA VAL A 18 23.38 -1.06 -3.90
C VAL A 18 22.15 -1.19 -3.02
N TYR A 19 21.86 -0.15 -2.23
CA TYR A 19 20.67 -0.09 -1.40
C TYR A 19 19.45 0.29 -2.24
N LEU A 20 18.54 -0.65 -2.41
CA LEU A 20 17.29 -0.47 -3.13
C LEU A 20 16.23 0.00 -2.13
N LEU A 21 15.89 1.29 -2.15
CA LEU A 21 14.90 1.89 -1.26
C LEU A 21 13.45 1.56 -1.69
N LYS A 22 13.13 0.26 -1.71
CA LYS A 22 11.83 -0.30 -2.06
C LYS A 22 11.62 -1.64 -1.34
N THR A 23 10.36 -2.08 -1.28
CA THR A 23 10.05 -3.46 -0.89
C THR A 23 10.42 -4.41 -2.03
N LYS A 24 11.03 -5.55 -1.71
CA LYS A 24 11.35 -6.60 -2.67
C LYS A 24 10.07 -7.20 -3.27
N SER A 25 10.01 -7.29 -4.59
CA SER A 25 8.92 -7.97 -5.30
C SER A 25 9.02 -9.49 -5.15
N ALA A 26 7.87 -10.19 -5.18
CA ALA A 26 7.79 -11.65 -5.14
C ALA A 26 7.06 -12.18 -6.40
N PRO A 27 7.44 -13.35 -6.96
CA PRO A 27 8.44 -14.30 -6.46
C PRO A 27 9.91 -13.94 -6.77
N GLY A 28 10.15 -12.93 -7.60
CA GLY A 28 11.49 -12.42 -7.92
C GLY A 28 11.44 -10.90 -8.14
N ASP A 29 12.60 -10.25 -8.12
CA ASP A 29 12.71 -8.80 -8.31
C ASP A 29 13.69 -8.47 -9.44
N SER A 30 13.20 -7.78 -10.47
CA SER A 30 13.99 -7.45 -11.66
C SER A 30 15.19 -6.55 -11.37
N TYR A 31 15.16 -5.74 -10.31
CA TYR A 31 16.33 -4.94 -9.92
C TYR A 31 17.40 -5.81 -9.28
N GLU A 32 17.01 -6.82 -8.49
CA GLU A 32 17.96 -7.78 -7.93
C GLU A 32 18.66 -8.56 -9.04
N GLU A 33 17.89 -9.15 -9.95
CA GLU A 33 18.42 -9.91 -11.10
C GLU A 33 19.36 -9.06 -11.96
N HIS A 34 18.97 -7.82 -12.24
CA HIS A 34 19.79 -6.90 -13.04
C HIS A 34 21.11 -6.55 -12.33
N PHE A 35 21.08 -6.06 -11.09
CA PHE A 35 22.30 -5.63 -10.40
C PHE A 35 23.23 -6.80 -10.05
N GLN A 36 22.69 -8.00 -9.76
CA GLN A 36 23.51 -9.19 -9.53
C GLN A 36 24.28 -9.65 -10.77
N THR A 37 23.79 -9.36 -11.97
CA THR A 37 24.45 -9.73 -13.23
C THR A 37 25.25 -8.58 -13.85
N LEU A 38 24.95 -7.33 -13.47
CA LEU A 38 25.63 -6.14 -13.96
C LEU A 38 27.13 -6.16 -13.58
N SER A 39 27.98 -5.82 -14.55
CA SER A 39 29.43 -5.73 -14.38
C SER A 39 30.05 -6.99 -13.74
N ASN A 40 29.63 -8.18 -14.21
CA ASN A 40 30.07 -9.48 -13.69
C ASN A 40 29.81 -9.68 -12.19
N GLY A 41 28.70 -9.14 -11.67
CA GLY A 41 28.32 -9.28 -10.26
C GLY A 41 29.08 -8.36 -9.30
N ARG A 42 29.66 -7.27 -9.82
CA ARG A 42 30.32 -6.24 -9.01
C ARG A 42 29.35 -5.56 -8.04
N PHE A 43 28.06 -5.52 -8.35
CA PHE A 43 27.03 -4.90 -7.52
C PHE A 43 26.30 -5.94 -6.66
N LYS A 44 26.09 -5.60 -5.39
CA LYS A 44 25.29 -6.39 -4.44
C LYS A 44 24.03 -5.62 -4.05
N PRO A 45 22.85 -5.97 -4.59
CA PRO A 45 21.61 -5.32 -4.21
C PRO A 45 21.17 -5.73 -2.80
N ILE A 46 20.76 -4.75 -2.00
CA ILE A 46 20.18 -4.93 -0.66
C ILE A 46 18.88 -4.14 -0.61
N PHE A 47 17.76 -4.79 -0.31
CA PHE A 47 16.46 -4.13 -0.19
C PHE A 47 16.31 -3.46 1.16
N VAL A 48 15.92 -2.20 1.15
CA VAL A 48 15.63 -1.40 2.33
C VAL A 48 14.21 -0.85 2.17
N PRO A 49 13.19 -1.53 2.72
CA PRO A 49 11.81 -1.09 2.58
C PRO A 49 11.59 0.27 3.26
N VAL A 50 11.08 1.23 2.50
CA VAL A 50 10.82 2.60 3.01
C VAL A 50 9.39 2.81 3.40
N LEU A 51 8.47 2.14 2.72
CA LEU A 51 7.04 2.30 2.94
C LEU A 51 6.50 1.07 3.65
N GLU A 52 5.63 1.31 4.61
CA GLU A 52 4.81 0.28 5.21
C GLU A 52 3.34 0.68 5.15
N HIS A 53 2.49 -0.34 5.21
CA HIS A 53 1.06 -0.15 5.23
C HIS A 53 0.56 -0.48 6.61
N ARG A 54 0.09 0.54 7.31
CA ARG A 54 -0.38 0.42 8.69
C ARG A 54 -1.88 0.36 8.69
N PHE A 55 -2.43 -0.63 9.37
CA PHE A 55 -3.85 -0.71 9.58
C PHE A 55 -4.30 0.32 10.62
N ARG A 56 -5.47 0.92 10.39
CA ARG A 56 -6.05 1.91 11.29
C ARG A 56 -6.90 1.19 12.33
N ASP A 57 -6.32 0.99 13.52
CA ASP A 57 -6.93 0.17 14.57
C ASP A 57 -8.32 0.62 15.02
N GLU A 58 -8.54 1.93 15.16
CA GLU A 58 -9.83 2.46 15.63
C GLU A 58 -10.95 2.20 14.61
N PRO A 59 -10.81 2.55 13.32
CA PRO A 59 -11.74 2.14 12.27
C PRO A 59 -11.98 0.63 12.23
N LEU A 60 -10.93 -0.19 12.31
CA LEU A 60 -11.09 -1.66 12.29
C LEU A 60 -11.85 -2.18 13.52
N ARG A 61 -11.59 -1.62 14.71
CA ARG A 61 -12.36 -1.92 15.93
C ARG A 61 -13.83 -1.51 15.78
N ALA A 62 -14.11 -0.38 15.14
CA ALA A 62 -15.49 0.05 14.87
C ALA A 62 -16.20 -0.89 13.89
N LEU A 63 -15.54 -1.31 12.82
CA LEU A 63 -16.07 -2.26 11.84
C LEU A 63 -16.32 -3.65 12.45
N LYS A 64 -15.41 -4.14 13.31
CA LYS A 64 -15.65 -5.37 14.08
C LYS A 64 -16.93 -5.27 14.91
N ARG A 65 -17.10 -4.16 15.65
CA ARG A 65 -18.34 -3.91 16.41
C ARG A 65 -19.57 -3.79 15.52
N HIS A 66 -19.44 -3.27 14.29
CA HIS A 66 -20.53 -3.26 13.32
C HIS A 66 -20.92 -4.68 12.90
N ALA A 67 -19.95 -5.53 12.56
CA ALA A 67 -20.20 -6.94 12.27
C ALA A 67 -20.91 -7.64 13.44
N GLU A 68 -20.37 -7.55 14.66
CA GLU A 68 -20.94 -8.18 15.86
C GLU A 68 -22.34 -7.68 16.23
N ARG A 69 -22.71 -6.49 15.77
CA ARG A 69 -24.05 -5.91 15.92
C ARG A 69 -24.92 -6.12 14.69
N PHE A 70 -24.58 -7.09 13.84
CA PHE A 70 -25.38 -7.49 12.67
C PHE A 70 -25.56 -6.37 11.63
N ALA A 71 -24.57 -5.47 11.49
CA ALA A 71 -24.66 -4.38 10.52
C ALA A 71 -24.64 -4.83 9.05
N PHE A 72 -24.15 -6.05 8.78
CA PHE A 72 -24.00 -6.67 7.46
C PHE A 72 -24.98 -7.83 7.21
N ALA A 73 -25.91 -8.06 8.14
CA ALA A 73 -26.89 -9.14 8.05
C ALA A 73 -28.31 -8.58 8.13
N SER A 74 -29.22 -9.19 7.38
CA SER A 74 -30.64 -8.85 7.44
C SER A 74 -31.36 -9.55 8.60
N GLY A 75 -30.74 -10.54 9.24
CA GLY A 75 -31.21 -11.23 10.46
C GLY A 75 -30.44 -12.53 10.77
N SER A 76 -30.73 -13.19 11.89
CA SER A 76 -30.10 -14.46 12.34
C SER A 76 -31.15 -15.56 12.56
N GLU A 77 -30.79 -16.83 12.31
CA GLU A 77 -31.66 -18.01 12.51
C GLU A 77 -32.14 -18.24 13.95
N ALA A 78 -31.50 -17.62 14.95
CA ALA A 78 -31.87 -17.80 16.37
C ALA A 78 -33.27 -17.25 16.73
N ASP A 79 -33.84 -16.40 15.86
CA ASP A 79 -35.11 -15.71 16.12
C ASP A 79 -36.14 -15.98 15.02
N ALA A 80 -36.77 -17.16 15.08
CA ALA A 80 -37.94 -17.53 14.28
C ALA A 80 -39.17 -16.59 14.43
N ARG A 81 -39.04 -15.45 15.13
CA ARG A 81 -40.07 -14.41 15.31
C ARG A 81 -39.78 -13.07 14.65
N ARG A 82 -38.70 -12.91 13.89
CA ARG A 82 -38.51 -11.71 13.04
C ARG A 82 -38.43 -12.10 11.58
N LYS A 83 -39.56 -11.97 10.87
CA LYS A 83 -39.55 -11.88 9.40
C LYS A 83 -38.60 -10.75 8.99
N ALA A 84 -37.92 -10.95 7.86
CA ALA A 84 -36.69 -10.31 7.36
C ALA A 84 -36.72 -8.79 7.10
N THR A 85 -37.61 -8.03 7.77
CA THR A 85 -37.78 -6.58 7.56
C THR A 85 -37.37 -5.69 8.75
N ASN A 86 -36.92 -6.26 9.88
CA ASN A 86 -36.73 -5.51 11.15
C ASN A 86 -35.43 -5.82 11.92
N ASN A 87 -34.27 -5.90 11.25
CA ASN A 87 -32.99 -5.68 11.93
C ASN A 87 -32.68 -4.17 11.89
N PRO A 88 -33.06 -3.37 12.92
CA PRO A 88 -32.73 -1.94 12.95
C PRO A 88 -31.21 -1.69 13.01
N ALA A 89 -30.40 -2.73 13.24
CA ALA A 89 -28.96 -2.63 13.27
C ALA A 89 -28.30 -2.84 11.90
N LYS A 90 -29.03 -3.30 10.86
CA LYS A 90 -28.48 -3.37 9.49
C LYS A 90 -28.12 -1.97 9.02
N LYS A 91 -26.89 -1.77 8.56
CA LYS A 91 -26.38 -0.46 8.16
C LYS A 91 -25.96 -0.37 6.70
N TYR A 92 -25.62 -1.50 6.08
CA TYR A 92 -24.99 -1.50 4.77
C TYR A 92 -25.70 -2.45 3.81
N GLY A 93 -25.81 -2.01 2.55
CA GLY A 93 -26.32 -2.83 1.45
C GLY A 93 -25.23 -3.62 0.72
N GLY A 94 -23.96 -3.42 1.08
CA GLY A 94 -22.81 -4.07 0.47
C GLY A 94 -21.49 -3.44 0.91
N ILE A 95 -20.38 -4.08 0.56
CA ILE A 95 -19.02 -3.60 0.86
C ILE A 95 -18.23 -3.48 -0.45
N ILE A 96 -17.41 -2.44 -0.59
CA ILE A 96 -16.56 -2.19 -1.75
C ILE A 96 -15.09 -2.34 -1.35
N PHE A 97 -14.31 -3.06 -2.17
CA PHE A 97 -12.87 -3.23 -2.07
C PHE A 97 -12.18 -2.87 -3.39
N THR A 98 -11.31 -1.88 -3.38
CA THR A 98 -10.51 -1.49 -4.57
C THR A 98 -9.03 -1.86 -4.46
N SER A 99 -8.60 -2.40 -3.32
CA SER A 99 -7.21 -2.81 -3.10
C SER A 99 -7.11 -4.06 -2.24
N GLN A 100 -6.07 -4.87 -2.46
CA GLN A 100 -5.77 -6.03 -1.60
C GLN A 100 -5.52 -5.63 -0.15
N ARG A 101 -4.94 -4.45 0.10
CA ARG A 101 -4.67 -3.97 1.47
C ARG A 101 -5.94 -3.72 2.26
N ALA A 102 -7.00 -3.22 1.61
CA ALA A 102 -8.31 -3.12 2.25
C ALA A 102 -8.88 -4.50 2.58
N VAL A 103 -8.63 -5.49 1.72
CA VAL A 103 -9.02 -6.90 1.96
C VAL A 103 -8.25 -7.46 3.16
N ASP A 104 -6.93 -7.28 3.24
CA ASP A 104 -6.11 -7.76 4.36
C ASP A 104 -6.54 -7.12 5.69
N ALA A 105 -6.81 -5.81 5.67
CA ALA A 105 -7.31 -5.08 6.83
C ALA A 105 -8.66 -5.66 7.30
N PHE A 106 -9.56 -5.97 6.36
CA PHE A 106 -10.84 -6.60 6.66
C PHE A 106 -10.70 -8.07 7.09
N ALA A 107 -9.74 -8.81 6.53
CA ALA A 107 -9.41 -10.17 6.94
C ALA A 107 -9.04 -10.21 8.44
N SER A 108 -8.30 -9.21 8.91
CA SER A 108 -7.94 -9.07 10.33
C SER A 108 -9.16 -8.90 11.25
N ILE A 109 -10.27 -8.37 10.73
CA ILE A 109 -11.55 -8.28 11.44
C ILE A 109 -12.21 -9.65 11.44
N VAL A 110 -12.36 -10.27 10.27
CA VAL A 110 -13.03 -11.58 10.10
C VAL A 110 -12.36 -12.65 10.96
N ALA A 111 -11.02 -12.67 11.01
CA ALA A 111 -10.25 -13.59 11.85
C ALA A 111 -10.48 -13.43 13.35
N LYS A 112 -10.98 -12.26 13.80
CA LYS A 112 -11.32 -11.97 15.20
C LYS A 112 -12.80 -12.14 15.51
N LEU A 113 -13.62 -12.52 14.54
CA LEU A 113 -15.02 -12.89 14.75
C LEU A 113 -15.12 -14.36 15.15
N ASP A 114 -16.22 -14.71 15.82
CA ASP A 114 -16.54 -16.10 16.14
C ASP A 114 -16.86 -16.86 14.83
N PRO A 115 -16.05 -17.85 14.43
CA PRO A 115 -16.24 -18.58 13.16
C PRO A 115 -17.62 -19.22 13.05
N LEU A 116 -18.20 -19.67 14.17
CA LEU A 116 -19.52 -20.30 14.21
C LEU A 116 -20.66 -19.32 13.91
N LYS A 117 -20.40 -18.01 14.04
CA LYS A 117 -21.40 -16.95 13.83
C LYS A 117 -21.27 -16.27 12.48
N ILE A 118 -20.26 -16.56 11.66
CA ILE A 118 -20.01 -15.85 10.39
C ILE A 118 -21.27 -15.81 9.50
N ASN A 119 -21.95 -16.95 9.35
CA ASN A 119 -23.18 -17.03 8.54
C ASN A 119 -24.36 -16.22 9.10
N MET A 120 -24.32 -15.87 10.39
CA MET A 120 -25.31 -15.00 11.04
C MET A 120 -24.92 -13.53 10.98
N LEU A 121 -23.63 -13.22 10.85
CA LEU A 121 -23.11 -11.84 10.85
C LEU A 121 -23.06 -11.23 9.44
N PHE A 122 -23.12 -12.05 8.39
CA PHE A 122 -23.05 -11.63 6.99
C PHE A 122 -24.15 -12.27 6.15
N ASP A 123 -24.89 -11.45 5.40
CA ASP A 123 -25.96 -11.91 4.53
C ASP A 123 -25.43 -12.59 3.26
N LYS A 124 -25.97 -13.77 2.95
CA LYS A 124 -25.64 -14.52 1.72
C LYS A 124 -25.99 -13.80 0.41
N ASP A 125 -26.85 -12.79 0.47
CA ASP A 125 -27.29 -12.01 -0.69
C ASP A 125 -26.64 -10.61 -0.71
N MET A 126 -25.86 -10.25 0.31
CA MET A 126 -25.19 -8.95 0.40
C MET A 126 -23.92 -8.94 -0.48
N PRO A 127 -23.83 -8.09 -1.51
CA PRO A 127 -22.69 -8.06 -2.41
C PRO A 127 -21.40 -7.50 -1.78
N LEU A 128 -20.28 -8.17 -2.11
CA LEU A 128 -18.92 -7.66 -1.94
C LEU A 128 -18.39 -7.26 -3.32
N TYR A 129 -18.38 -5.95 -3.58
CA TYR A 129 -17.91 -5.36 -4.82
C TYR A 129 -16.40 -5.24 -4.82
N VAL A 130 -15.74 -5.67 -5.90
CA VAL A 130 -14.27 -5.69 -5.98
C VAL A 130 -13.78 -5.12 -7.31
N VAL A 131 -12.59 -4.50 -7.32
CA VAL A 131 -11.87 -4.15 -8.56
C VAL A 131 -10.75 -5.15 -8.79
N GLY A 132 -10.81 -5.86 -9.92
CA GLY A 132 -9.76 -6.73 -10.41
C GLY A 132 -9.72 -8.15 -9.79
N PRO A 133 -9.22 -9.16 -10.55
CA PRO A 133 -9.17 -10.55 -10.09
C PRO A 133 -8.33 -10.78 -8.83
N ALA A 134 -7.29 -9.97 -8.62
CA ALA A 134 -6.39 -10.11 -7.49
C ALA A 134 -7.07 -9.75 -6.16
N THR A 135 -7.90 -8.71 -6.15
CA THR A 135 -8.73 -8.32 -5.01
C THR A 135 -9.84 -9.34 -4.78
N ALA A 136 -10.50 -9.79 -5.85
CA ALA A 136 -11.56 -10.79 -5.80
C ALA A 136 -11.11 -12.10 -5.16
N ARG A 137 -9.93 -12.61 -5.54
CA ARG A 137 -9.32 -13.79 -4.91
C ARG A 137 -9.10 -13.60 -3.40
N GLY A 138 -8.59 -12.45 -3.00
CA GLY A 138 -8.40 -12.11 -1.58
C GLY A 138 -9.72 -12.12 -0.81
N VAL A 139 -10.76 -11.50 -1.34
CA VAL A 139 -12.09 -11.45 -0.68
C VAL A 139 -12.71 -12.84 -0.59
N ARG A 140 -12.62 -13.66 -1.65
CA ARG A 140 -13.14 -15.04 -1.63
C ARG A 140 -12.42 -15.92 -0.60
N ALA A 141 -11.12 -15.71 -0.39
CA ALA A 141 -10.35 -16.43 0.62
C ALA A 141 -10.82 -16.18 2.06
N LEU A 142 -11.64 -15.15 2.30
CA LEU A 142 -12.27 -14.89 3.60
C LEU A 142 -13.39 -15.89 3.93
N ASN A 143 -13.87 -16.67 2.96
CA ASN A 143 -14.95 -17.66 3.12
C ASN A 143 -16.24 -17.09 3.74
N LEU A 144 -16.59 -15.86 3.39
CA LEU A 144 -17.87 -15.25 3.77
C LEU A 144 -19.00 -15.79 2.87
N PRO A 145 -20.25 -15.86 3.36
CA PRO A 145 -21.38 -16.35 2.57
C PRO A 145 -21.80 -15.40 1.44
N CYS A 146 -21.21 -14.19 1.39
CA CYS A 146 -21.56 -13.12 0.47
C CYS A 146 -21.07 -13.37 -0.97
N PRO A 147 -21.83 -12.94 -2.01
CA PRO A 147 -21.36 -12.97 -3.39
C PRO A 147 -20.27 -11.92 -3.63
N VAL A 148 -19.17 -12.36 -4.27
CA VAL A 148 -18.09 -11.48 -4.73
C VAL A 148 -18.31 -11.16 -6.20
N VAL A 149 -18.51 -9.87 -6.51
CA VAL A 149 -18.93 -9.40 -7.84
C VAL A 149 -18.12 -8.18 -8.29
N GLY A 150 -18.09 -7.93 -9.60
CA GLY A 150 -17.42 -6.78 -10.18
C GLY A 150 -15.93 -6.98 -10.49
N GLU A 151 -15.38 -8.19 -10.35
CA GLU A 151 -13.94 -8.44 -10.57
C GLU A 151 -13.43 -8.11 -11.98
N GLU A 152 -14.34 -8.13 -12.97
CA GLU A 152 -14.09 -7.72 -14.36
C GLU A 152 -14.03 -6.19 -14.52
N ALA A 153 -14.45 -5.43 -13.51
CA ALA A 153 -14.27 -3.98 -13.50
C ALA A 153 -12.78 -3.68 -13.35
N GLY A 154 -12.17 -3.21 -14.44
CA GLY A 154 -10.74 -2.88 -14.48
C GLY A 154 -10.36 -1.62 -13.68
N ASN A 155 -11.34 -0.80 -13.28
CA ASN A 155 -11.13 0.41 -12.47
C ASN A 155 -12.40 0.80 -11.70
N GLY A 156 -12.29 1.81 -10.84
CA GLY A 156 -13.38 2.29 -9.99
C GLY A 156 -14.57 2.90 -10.75
N ASP A 157 -14.35 3.55 -11.90
CA ASP A 157 -15.46 4.12 -12.69
C ASP A 157 -16.34 3.03 -13.30
N ALA A 158 -15.71 2.02 -13.89
CA ALA A 158 -16.39 0.84 -14.42
C ALA A 158 -17.14 0.09 -13.30
N LEU A 159 -16.52 -0.05 -12.12
CA LEU A 159 -17.16 -0.70 -10.98
C LEU A 159 -18.37 0.09 -10.49
N ALA A 160 -18.29 1.42 -10.41
CA ALA A 160 -19.41 2.25 -9.96
C ALA A 160 -20.62 2.13 -10.90
N LYS A 161 -20.39 2.13 -12.22
CA LYS A 161 -21.45 1.89 -13.22
C LYS A 161 -22.07 0.50 -13.05
N PHE A 162 -21.23 -0.52 -12.90
CA PHE A 162 -21.69 -1.88 -12.62
C PHE A 162 -22.54 -1.95 -11.33
N ILE A 163 -22.14 -1.27 -10.26
CA ILE A 163 -22.88 -1.21 -8.99
C ILE A 163 -24.27 -0.60 -9.20
N LEU A 164 -24.39 0.50 -9.95
CA LEU A 164 -25.69 1.15 -10.21
C LEU A 164 -26.66 0.18 -10.88
N ASP A 165 -26.21 -0.55 -11.89
CA ASP A 165 -27.04 -1.51 -12.63
C ASP A 165 -27.34 -2.76 -11.80
N HIS A 166 -26.33 -3.33 -11.15
CA HIS A 166 -26.48 -4.52 -10.32
C HIS A 166 -27.38 -4.26 -9.10
N SER A 167 -27.32 -3.07 -8.50
CA SER A 167 -28.16 -2.75 -7.33
C SER A 167 -29.67 -2.82 -7.63
N LYS A 168 -30.06 -2.59 -8.89
CA LYS A 168 -31.45 -2.65 -9.35
C LYS A 168 -31.98 -4.08 -9.47
N THR A 169 -31.09 -5.07 -9.57
CA THR A 169 -31.47 -6.49 -9.67
C THR A 169 -31.59 -7.17 -8.30
N LEU A 170 -31.07 -6.54 -7.24
CA LEU A 170 -31.09 -7.06 -5.88
C LEU A 170 -32.44 -6.83 -5.20
N SER A 171 -32.80 -7.74 -4.28
CA SER A 171 -34.00 -7.59 -3.44
C SER A 171 -33.93 -6.28 -2.62
N PRO A 172 -35.06 -5.56 -2.45
CA PRO A 172 -35.15 -4.46 -1.51
C PRO A 172 -34.72 -4.82 -0.08
N ASP A 173 -34.88 -6.07 0.36
CA ASP A 173 -34.44 -6.50 1.69
C ASP A 173 -32.91 -6.42 1.84
N VAL A 174 -32.16 -6.55 0.73
CA VAL A 174 -30.71 -6.40 0.71
C VAL A 174 -30.32 -4.92 0.72
N THR A 175 -31.01 -4.11 -0.09
CA THR A 175 -30.60 -2.75 -0.43
C THR A 175 -31.29 -1.65 0.39
N HIS A 176 -32.34 -1.96 1.14
CA HIS A 176 -33.15 -1.00 1.89
C HIS A 176 -33.43 -1.45 3.33
N LEU A 177 -33.67 -0.49 4.22
CA LEU A 177 -34.20 -0.69 5.56
C LEU A 177 -35.24 0.40 5.84
N ASN A 178 -36.44 0.03 6.29
CA ASN A 178 -37.55 0.98 6.50
C ASN A 178 -37.83 1.88 5.28
N ASN A 179 -37.79 1.31 4.07
CA ASN A 179 -37.92 2.02 2.78
C ASN A 179 -36.82 3.05 2.48
N HIS A 180 -35.74 3.09 3.26
CA HIS A 180 -34.56 3.90 2.98
C HIS A 180 -33.45 3.05 2.38
N LYS A 181 -32.88 3.50 1.27
CA LYS A 181 -31.75 2.82 0.62
C LYS A 181 -30.54 2.85 1.54
N LEU A 182 -29.94 1.69 1.77
CA LEU A 182 -28.77 1.53 2.62
C LEU A 182 -27.52 2.01 1.87
N PRO A 183 -26.56 2.64 2.57
CA PRO A 183 -25.28 3.00 1.98
C PRO A 183 -24.44 1.76 1.69
N LEU A 184 -23.46 1.92 0.80
CA LEU A 184 -22.37 0.96 0.63
C LEU A 184 -21.19 1.35 1.51
N LEU A 185 -20.60 0.37 2.18
CA LEU A 185 -19.37 0.56 2.95
C LEU A 185 -18.17 0.45 2.02
N PHE A 186 -17.39 1.52 1.88
CA PHE A 186 -16.20 1.50 1.04
C PHE A 186 -14.93 1.49 1.91
N LEU A 187 -14.21 0.36 1.87
CA LEU A 187 -12.97 0.19 2.62
C LEU A 187 -11.77 0.63 1.78
N VAL A 188 -11.05 1.63 2.27
CA VAL A 188 -10.11 2.41 1.46
C VAL A 188 -8.81 2.72 2.20
N GLY A 189 -7.78 3.07 1.42
CA GLY A 189 -6.55 3.66 1.93
C GLY A 189 -6.67 5.19 2.11
N GLU A 190 -5.81 5.78 2.95
CA GLU A 190 -5.82 7.23 3.20
C GLU A 190 -5.57 8.05 1.93
N GLN A 191 -4.58 7.66 1.11
CA GLN A 191 -4.27 8.32 -0.14
C GLN A 191 -5.14 7.79 -1.27
N ARG A 192 -6.16 8.56 -1.72
CA ARG A 192 -6.97 8.19 -2.89
C ARG A 192 -7.60 9.38 -3.61
N ARG A 193 -7.84 9.17 -4.91
CA ARG A 193 -8.76 9.95 -5.76
C ARG A 193 -9.80 8.98 -6.32
N ASP A 194 -10.58 8.36 -5.45
CA ASP A 194 -11.58 7.39 -5.89
C ASP A 194 -12.78 8.08 -6.53
N ILE A 195 -13.11 7.62 -7.74
CA ILE A 195 -14.23 8.12 -8.54
C ILE A 195 -15.56 7.47 -8.11
N ILE A 196 -15.52 6.36 -7.37
CA ILE A 196 -16.70 5.58 -6.98
C ILE A 196 -17.75 6.42 -6.23
N PRO A 197 -17.41 7.14 -5.13
CA PRO A 197 -18.40 7.96 -4.43
C PRO A 197 -19.02 9.01 -5.35
N LYS A 198 -18.18 9.69 -6.15
CA LYS A 198 -18.63 10.72 -7.10
C LYS A 198 -19.62 10.17 -8.12
N THR A 199 -19.36 8.98 -8.67
CA THR A 199 -20.25 8.35 -9.66
C THR A 199 -21.55 7.86 -9.01
N LEU A 200 -21.48 7.22 -7.84
CA LEU A 200 -22.65 6.65 -7.16
C LEU A 200 -23.58 7.70 -6.55
N GLU A 201 -23.04 8.84 -6.14
CA GLU A 201 -23.77 9.94 -5.49
C GLU A 201 -24.06 11.11 -6.45
N SER A 202 -23.72 10.99 -7.73
CA SER A 202 -23.84 12.08 -8.72
C SER A 202 -25.27 12.66 -8.76
N GLU A 203 -25.35 13.99 -8.85
CA GLU A 203 -26.62 14.69 -9.01
C GLU A 203 -27.28 14.46 -10.38
N ASP A 204 -26.50 14.03 -11.37
CA ASP A 204 -26.98 13.68 -12.70
C ASP A 204 -27.80 12.38 -12.70
N LEU A 205 -27.69 11.57 -11.63
CA LEU A 205 -28.51 10.37 -11.45
C LEU A 205 -29.89 10.72 -10.88
N PRO A 206 -30.95 9.98 -11.30
CA PRO A 206 -32.24 10.02 -10.61
C PRO A 206 -32.07 9.78 -9.11
N ALA A 207 -32.83 10.51 -8.28
CA ALA A 207 -32.70 10.42 -6.82
C ALA A 207 -32.91 8.98 -6.27
N THR A 208 -33.70 8.16 -6.96
CA THR A 208 -33.92 6.74 -6.63
C THR A 208 -32.71 5.84 -6.93
N ASP A 209 -31.90 6.25 -7.89
CA ASP A 209 -30.77 5.47 -8.40
C ASP A 209 -29.48 5.78 -7.64
N ARG A 210 -29.35 6.99 -7.06
CA ARG A 210 -28.22 7.38 -6.22
C ARG A 210 -27.99 6.37 -5.08
N ILE A 211 -26.73 6.13 -4.75
CA ILE A 211 -26.31 5.21 -3.68
C ILE A 211 -25.31 5.94 -2.82
N SER A 212 -25.64 6.16 -1.54
CA SER A 212 -24.68 6.77 -0.61
C SER A 212 -23.52 5.82 -0.33
N VAL A 213 -22.32 6.38 -0.23
CA VAL A 213 -21.08 5.65 0.05
C VAL A 213 -20.51 6.13 1.38
N GLN A 214 -20.41 5.22 2.35
CA GLN A 214 -19.70 5.49 3.59
C GLN A 214 -18.25 5.01 3.44
N GLU A 215 -17.32 5.95 3.30
CA GLU A 215 -15.89 5.66 3.21
C GLU A 215 -15.27 5.44 4.60
N VAL A 216 -14.49 4.36 4.74
CA VAL A 216 -13.72 4.07 5.95
C VAL A 216 -12.27 3.82 5.58
N ILE A 217 -11.39 4.70 6.06
CA ILE A 217 -9.95 4.55 5.90
C ILE A 217 -9.47 3.43 6.83
N VAL A 218 -9.16 2.27 6.28
CA VAL A 218 -8.75 1.07 7.04
C VAL A 218 -7.24 0.85 7.06
N TYR A 219 -6.52 1.51 6.16
CA TYR A 219 -5.07 1.54 6.19
C TYR A 219 -4.52 2.89 5.72
N GLU A 220 -3.31 3.18 6.15
CA GLU A 220 -2.49 4.28 5.66
C GLU A 220 -1.19 3.73 5.09
N THR A 221 -0.64 4.43 4.09
CA THR A 221 0.71 4.17 3.61
C THR A 221 1.60 5.21 4.24
N GLY A 222 2.51 4.78 5.11
CA GLY A 222 3.44 5.65 5.81
C GLY A 222 4.88 5.23 5.55
N GLU A 223 5.81 6.06 6.00
CA GLU A 223 7.21 5.68 6.13
C GLU A 223 7.34 4.54 7.16
N MET A 224 8.16 3.53 6.84
CA MET A 224 8.42 2.38 7.69
C MET A 224 9.13 2.83 8.96
N ALA A 225 8.56 2.51 10.12
CA ALA A 225 9.06 3.00 11.41
C ALA A 225 10.52 2.60 11.69
N THR A 226 10.94 1.43 11.17
CA THR A 226 12.31 0.92 11.35
C THR A 226 13.27 1.35 10.25
N PHE A 227 12.81 2.08 9.22
CA PHE A 227 13.63 2.41 8.05
C PHE A 227 14.95 3.08 8.45
N GLU A 228 14.87 4.14 9.26
CA GLU A 228 16.06 4.92 9.64
C GLU A 228 17.06 4.06 10.42
N GLU A 229 16.57 3.28 11.39
CA GLU A 229 17.41 2.39 12.21
C GLU A 229 18.04 1.27 11.37
N ASP A 230 17.25 0.59 10.53
CA ASP A 230 17.71 -0.50 9.68
C ASP A 230 18.74 0.02 8.65
N PHE A 231 18.49 1.18 8.03
CA PHE A 231 19.40 1.77 7.06
C PHE A 231 20.69 2.27 7.71
N MET A 232 20.62 2.96 8.86
CA MET A 232 21.81 3.32 9.63
C MET A 232 22.62 2.09 10.05
N GLY A 233 21.94 0.99 10.41
CA GLY A 233 22.57 -0.29 10.72
C GLY A 233 23.39 -0.84 9.55
N LEU A 234 22.81 -0.83 8.35
CA LEU A 234 23.49 -1.21 7.11
C LEU A 234 24.72 -0.34 6.83
N LEU A 235 24.60 1.00 6.94
CA LEU A 235 25.71 1.92 6.73
C LEU A 235 26.87 1.68 7.71
N ARG A 236 26.56 1.44 9.00
CA ARG A 236 27.57 1.11 10.02
C ARG A 236 28.26 -0.23 9.74
N ALA A 237 27.49 -1.23 9.31
CA ALA A 237 28.03 -2.55 8.98
C ALA A 237 28.91 -2.50 7.73
N ALA A 238 28.52 -1.76 6.68
CA ALA A 238 29.34 -1.52 5.50
C ALA A 238 30.65 -0.80 5.86
N LYS A 239 30.61 0.19 6.78
CA LYS A 239 31.81 0.87 7.28
C LYS A 239 32.75 -0.09 8.01
N THR A 240 32.20 -0.98 8.83
CA THR A 240 32.97 -2.03 9.53
C THR A 240 33.61 -3.01 8.56
N ALA A 241 32.89 -3.37 7.49
CA ALA A 241 33.38 -4.20 6.38
C ALA A 241 34.33 -3.46 5.42
N ARG A 242 34.61 -2.16 5.65
CA ARG A 242 35.48 -1.32 4.81
C ARG A 242 35.05 -1.25 3.35
N VAL A 243 33.74 -1.28 3.09
CA VAL A 243 33.18 -1.04 1.76
C VAL A 243 33.51 0.39 1.35
N LYS A 244 34.16 0.55 0.19
CA LYS A 244 34.61 1.87 -0.28
C LYS A 244 33.53 2.65 -1.01
N GLU A 245 32.67 1.94 -1.75
CA GLU A 245 31.69 2.56 -2.65
C GLU A 245 30.32 1.93 -2.45
N GLN A 246 29.30 2.78 -2.41
CA GLN A 246 27.93 2.40 -2.20
C GLN A 246 26.98 3.29 -3.02
N TRP A 247 25.91 2.68 -3.52
CA TRP A 247 24.81 3.37 -4.17
C TRP A 247 23.54 3.26 -3.34
N VAL A 248 22.78 4.33 -3.28
CA VAL A 248 21.42 4.37 -2.74
C VAL A 248 20.48 4.72 -3.87
N ILE A 249 19.55 3.82 -4.19
CA ILE A 249 18.57 4.00 -5.27
C ILE A 249 17.22 4.37 -4.66
N VAL A 250 16.73 5.57 -4.97
CA VAL A 250 15.46 6.11 -4.47
C VAL A 250 14.36 5.92 -5.51
N PHE A 251 13.30 5.23 -5.11
CA PHE A 251 12.22 4.82 -6.00
C PHE A 251 11.01 5.76 -6.01
N SER A 252 10.90 6.66 -5.03
CA SER A 252 9.81 7.62 -4.98
C SER A 252 10.11 8.80 -4.04
N PRO A 253 9.40 9.94 -4.19
CA PRO A 253 9.52 11.09 -3.29
C PRO A 253 9.42 10.76 -1.80
N GLN A 254 8.57 9.79 -1.43
CA GLN A 254 8.31 9.46 -0.04
C GLN A 254 9.54 8.93 0.71
N GLY A 255 10.56 8.41 0.01
CA GLY A 255 11.79 7.95 0.65
C GLY A 255 12.92 8.97 0.74
N CYS A 256 12.75 10.15 0.14
CA CYS A 256 13.81 11.15 0.04
C CYS A 256 14.22 11.72 1.41
N GLY A 257 13.25 12.18 2.19
CA GLY A 257 13.50 12.78 3.50
C GLY A 257 14.10 11.78 4.48
N ALA A 258 13.47 10.61 4.61
CA ALA A 258 13.93 9.50 5.44
C ALA A 258 15.40 9.14 5.15
N MET A 259 15.73 8.97 3.87
CA MET A 259 17.08 8.64 3.43
C MET A 259 18.09 9.72 3.81
N LEU A 260 17.82 10.99 3.50
CA LEU A 260 18.74 12.09 3.80
C LEU A 260 18.94 12.26 5.32
N ASN A 261 17.89 12.03 6.11
CA ASN A 261 17.96 12.04 7.57
C ASN A 261 18.85 10.89 8.08
N ALA A 262 18.62 9.66 7.61
CA ALA A 262 19.41 8.49 7.98
C ALA A 262 20.90 8.60 7.57
N LEU A 263 21.19 9.28 6.46
CA LEU A 263 22.55 9.62 6.03
C LEU A 263 23.20 10.72 6.89
N GLY A 264 22.42 11.43 7.71
CA GLY A 264 22.85 12.58 8.49
C GLY A 264 23.14 13.81 7.63
N TRP A 265 22.59 13.91 6.43
CA TRP A 265 22.92 14.96 5.46
C TRP A 265 22.00 16.18 5.53
N LEU A 266 20.96 16.13 6.37
CA LEU A 266 20.08 17.27 6.62
C LEU A 266 20.63 18.14 7.75
N ASP A 267 20.43 19.45 7.64
CA ASP A 267 20.59 20.40 8.74
C ASP A 267 19.31 20.41 9.60
N GLU A 268 19.47 20.25 10.92
CA GLU A 268 18.36 20.10 11.87
C GLU A 268 17.42 21.33 11.89
N LYS A 269 17.94 22.52 11.58
CA LYS A 269 17.16 23.77 11.67
C LYS A 269 16.38 24.05 10.40
N SER A 270 16.99 23.82 9.24
CA SER A 270 16.42 24.13 7.94
C SER A 270 15.70 22.95 7.31
N ALA A 271 15.95 21.72 7.77
CA ALA A 271 15.53 20.48 7.13
C ALA A 271 15.97 20.38 5.65
N LYS A 272 17.03 21.11 5.26
CA LYS A 272 17.63 21.10 3.93
C LYS A 272 18.97 20.39 3.96
N PHE A 273 19.45 19.99 2.78
CA PHE A 273 20.75 19.36 2.60
C PHE A 273 21.91 20.27 3.04
N SER A 274 22.87 19.69 3.74
CA SER A 274 24.10 20.33 4.20
C SER A 274 25.33 19.64 3.59
N PRO A 275 26.05 20.31 2.65
CA PRO A 275 27.30 19.77 2.09
C PRO A 275 28.34 19.46 3.17
N ALA A 276 28.43 20.30 4.22
CA ALA A 276 29.36 20.10 5.32
C ALA A 276 29.07 18.81 6.11
N HIS A 277 27.79 18.44 6.27
CA HIS A 277 27.43 17.17 6.93
C HIS A 277 27.82 15.97 6.07
N ARG A 278 27.60 16.04 4.75
CA ARG A 278 28.03 15.01 3.80
C ARG A 278 29.54 14.77 3.88
N ASP A 279 30.34 15.84 3.83
CA ASP A 279 31.80 15.75 3.86
C ASP A 279 32.34 15.13 5.16
N VAL A 280 31.79 15.54 6.30
CA VAL A 280 32.18 15.02 7.63
C VAL A 280 31.89 13.53 7.76
N LEU A 281 30.76 13.07 7.21
CA LEU A 281 30.29 11.69 7.37
C LEU A 281 30.84 10.73 6.31
N MET A 282 31.20 11.23 5.13
CA MET A 282 31.71 10.40 4.03
C MET A 282 33.11 9.82 4.30
N GLY A 283 34.02 10.52 4.99
CA GLY A 283 35.30 9.95 5.41
C GLY A 283 36.07 9.24 4.26
N SER A 284 36.19 7.91 4.33
CA SER A 284 36.86 7.07 3.29
C SER A 284 35.88 6.26 2.43
N MET A 285 34.58 6.56 2.54
CA MET A 285 33.48 5.79 1.97
C MET A 285 32.62 6.72 1.11
N GLU A 286 32.52 6.40 -0.18
CA GLU A 286 31.72 7.14 -1.13
C GLU A 286 30.29 6.58 -1.13
N ILE A 287 29.33 7.46 -0.85
CA ILE A 287 27.90 7.18 -0.98
C ILE A 287 27.36 8.06 -2.09
N ARG A 288 26.77 7.42 -3.10
CA ARG A 288 26.17 8.05 -4.27
C ARG A 288 24.68 7.75 -4.32
N ILE A 289 23.89 8.72 -4.77
CA ILE A 289 22.43 8.67 -4.80
C ILE A 289 21.96 8.63 -6.26
N ALA A 290 21.20 7.61 -6.60
CA ALA A 290 20.50 7.51 -7.87
C ALA A 290 18.98 7.60 -7.64
N THR A 291 18.28 8.26 -8.55
CA THR A 291 16.81 8.32 -8.54
C THR A 291 16.24 7.53 -9.71
N ILE A 292 15.08 6.90 -9.49
CA ILE A 292 14.39 6.11 -10.52
C ILE A 292 13.88 6.95 -11.70
N GLY A 293 13.81 8.28 -11.53
CA GLY A 293 13.39 9.18 -12.60
C GLY A 293 13.13 10.61 -12.13
N PRO A 294 12.73 11.50 -13.08
CA PRO A 294 12.66 12.94 -12.88
C PRO A 294 11.79 13.38 -11.71
N THR A 295 10.62 12.75 -11.50
CA THR A 295 9.72 13.12 -10.39
C THR A 295 10.40 13.01 -9.02
N THR A 296 11.22 11.98 -8.81
CA THR A 296 11.93 11.77 -7.53
C THR A 296 13.12 12.72 -7.41
N ARG A 297 13.85 12.94 -8.52
CA ARG A 297 14.94 13.93 -8.60
C ARG A 297 14.44 15.34 -8.28
N ASP A 298 13.39 15.78 -8.95
CA ASP A 298 12.87 17.15 -8.83
C ASP A 298 12.37 17.41 -7.41
N PHE A 299 11.72 16.41 -6.80
CA PHE A 299 11.36 16.47 -5.38
C PHE A 299 12.57 16.64 -4.45
N LEU A 300 13.69 15.92 -4.67
CA LEU A 300 14.91 16.11 -3.88
C LEU A 300 15.46 17.54 -3.98
N LYS A 301 15.44 18.11 -5.19
CA LYS A 301 15.92 19.47 -5.43
C LYS A 301 15.02 20.51 -4.77
N GLU A 302 13.71 20.41 -4.99
CA GLU A 302 12.74 21.39 -4.53
C GLU A 302 12.58 21.34 -3.00
N GLU A 303 12.38 20.14 -2.45
CA GLU A 303 12.08 19.96 -1.03
C GLU A 303 13.31 19.95 -0.14
N PHE A 304 14.47 19.49 -0.63
CA PHE A 304 15.68 19.36 0.21
C PHE A 304 16.88 20.18 -0.29
N GLY A 305 16.82 20.76 -1.48
CA GLY A 305 17.99 21.42 -2.08
C GLY A 305 19.10 20.44 -2.44
N PHE A 306 18.77 19.16 -2.64
CA PHE A 306 19.73 18.10 -2.92
C PHE A 306 19.66 17.66 -4.39
N GLU A 307 20.81 17.65 -5.07
CA GLU A 307 20.96 17.09 -6.41
C GLU A 307 21.46 15.64 -6.29
N PRO A 308 20.72 14.62 -6.75
CA PRO A 308 21.22 13.25 -6.80
C PRO A 308 22.32 13.11 -7.87
N ASP A 309 23.28 12.22 -7.62
CA ASP A 309 24.40 11.95 -8.54
C ASP A 309 23.90 11.38 -9.88
N VAL A 310 22.81 10.60 -9.87
CA VAL A 310 22.18 10.02 -11.07
C VAL A 310 20.66 10.21 -11.06
N CYS A 311 20.11 10.54 -12.23
CA CYS A 311 18.68 10.43 -12.52
C CYS A 311 18.49 9.49 -13.72
N ALA A 312 17.84 8.35 -13.50
CA ALA A 312 17.61 7.40 -14.57
C ALA A 312 16.73 8.01 -15.68
N GLU A 313 17.12 7.79 -16.94
CA GLU A 313 16.33 8.21 -18.11
C GLU A 313 15.03 7.41 -18.25
N LYS A 314 15.06 6.14 -17.79
CA LYS A 314 13.93 5.22 -17.81
C LYS A 314 13.73 4.63 -16.42
N PRO A 315 12.49 4.60 -15.89
CA PRO A 315 12.17 4.02 -14.59
C PRO A 315 12.14 2.48 -14.67
N SER A 316 13.32 1.90 -14.87
CA SER A 316 13.55 0.47 -15.11
C SER A 316 14.89 0.04 -14.48
N PRO A 317 15.10 -1.25 -14.20
CA PRO A 317 16.40 -1.76 -13.74
C PRO A 317 17.55 -1.32 -14.65
N GLU A 318 17.37 -1.49 -15.96
CA GLU A 318 18.37 -1.16 -16.98
C GLU A 318 18.65 0.34 -17.00
N GLY A 319 17.60 1.17 -16.96
CA GLY A 319 17.77 2.63 -16.97
C GLY A 319 18.54 3.17 -15.76
N VAL A 320 18.38 2.55 -14.59
CA VAL A 320 19.17 2.92 -13.41
C VAL A 320 20.60 2.40 -13.53
N GLY A 321 20.78 1.14 -13.94
CA GLY A 321 22.10 0.53 -14.15
C GLY A 321 22.94 1.29 -15.18
N GLU A 322 22.36 1.65 -16.32
CA GLU A 322 23.00 2.48 -17.35
C GLU A 322 23.40 3.86 -16.79
N GLY A 323 22.53 4.49 -16.00
CA GLY A 323 22.83 5.78 -15.36
C GLY A 323 24.04 5.70 -14.43
N ILE A 324 24.10 4.67 -13.59
CA ILE A 324 25.22 4.41 -12.68
C ILE A 324 26.50 4.14 -13.47
N MET A 325 26.45 3.27 -14.48
CA MET A 325 27.62 2.94 -15.29
C MET A 325 28.16 4.14 -16.06
N LYS A 326 27.29 5.00 -16.60
CA LYS A 326 27.70 6.26 -17.25
C LYS A 326 28.39 7.20 -16.26
N PHE A 327 27.90 7.26 -15.02
CA PHE A 327 28.50 8.09 -13.97
C PHE A 327 29.89 7.59 -13.57
N GLU A 328 30.09 6.27 -13.42
CA GLU A 328 31.41 5.69 -13.10
C GLU A 328 32.48 5.94 -14.18
N THR A 329 32.07 6.23 -15.42
CA THR A 329 33.00 6.48 -16.55
C THR A 329 33.36 7.96 -16.76
N GLN A 330 32.79 8.88 -15.97
CA GLN A 330 33.04 10.32 -16.03
C GLN A 330 34.16 10.75 -15.06
#